data_AF-A0A7C5SMP1-F1
#
_entry.id   AF-A0A7C5SMP1-F1
#
_cell.length_a   1.000
_cell.length_b   1.000
_cell.length_c   1.000
_cell.angle_alpha   90.00
_cell.angle_beta   90.00
_cell.angle_gamma   90.00
#
_symmetry.space_group_name_H-M   'P 1'
#
loop_
_entity.id
_entity.type
_entity.pdbx_description
1 polymer ?
#
loop_
_entity_poly.entity_id
_entity_poly.type
_entity_poly.pdbx_seq_one_letter_code
_entity_poly.pdbx_strand_id
1 'polypeptide(L)'
;MGFADIILPFIVLLPFVAAPFVALFVKKDRLASAWGAGVVAVVSLVALLSVAKISLGGNMLIQTWEWIPSLGLAFSFRLDGLGLLFALLILVIGLLVVVYARYYIDKNDCMGRFYSYLLLFMGSMLGIVLSENILQLVIFWELTSLSSFLLISYWQHKEEGREGAKMALAITGAGGLALVGGALLLGHIVGSYQLTDILANREAIINSPLYTPVILLILLGVFTKSAQFPFHFWLPHAMAAPTPVSAYLHSATMVKAGIFLLARLFPALSGTDIWMFFVIGAGLTT
;
A
#
# COMPACT_ATOMS: atom_id res chain seq x y z
N MET A 1 -18.65 -10.99 18.47
CA MET A 1 -17.53 -10.18 17.96
C MET A 1 -17.68 -8.77 18.52
N GLY A 2 -16.75 -8.36 19.38
CA GLY A 2 -16.64 -6.97 19.81
C GLY A 2 -15.92 -6.13 18.77
N PHE A 3 -15.98 -4.80 18.89
CA PHE A 3 -15.24 -3.88 17.99
C PHE A 3 -13.73 -4.15 18.01
N ALA A 4 -13.19 -4.58 19.15
CA ALA A 4 -11.79 -4.98 19.28
C ALA A 4 -11.40 -6.11 18.32
N ASP A 5 -12.31 -7.05 18.04
CA ASP A 5 -12.03 -8.22 17.18
C ASP A 5 -11.95 -7.86 15.69
N ILE A 6 -12.48 -6.69 15.29
CA ILE A 6 -12.56 -6.23 13.89
C ILE A 6 -11.81 -4.92 13.66
N ILE A 7 -10.97 -4.50 14.61
CA ILE A 7 -10.38 -3.16 14.57
C ILE A 7 -9.40 -2.97 13.40
N LEU A 8 -8.60 -3.99 13.06
CA LEU A 8 -7.66 -3.91 11.94
C LEU A 8 -8.40 -3.85 10.59
N PRO A 9 -9.35 -4.74 10.26
CA PRO A 9 -10.13 -4.59 9.03
C PRO A 9 -10.93 -3.30 9.04
N PHE A 10 -11.44 -2.82 10.18
CA PHE A 10 -12.13 -1.53 10.25
C PHE A 10 -11.21 -0.39 9.80
N ILE A 11 -9.97 -0.31 10.30
CA ILE A 11 -8.99 0.72 9.91
C ILE A 11 -8.72 0.69 8.40
N VAL A 12 -8.59 -0.50 7.82
CA VAL A 12 -8.29 -0.69 6.38
C VAL A 12 -9.50 -0.41 5.49
N LEU A 13 -10.68 -0.88 5.88
CA LEU A 13 -11.90 -0.87 5.05
C LEU A 13 -12.69 0.44 5.16
N LEU A 14 -12.58 1.17 6.27
CA LEU A 14 -13.31 2.43 6.46
C LEU A 14 -13.05 3.45 5.32
N PRO A 15 -11.81 3.69 4.86
CA PRO A 15 -11.57 4.56 3.71
C PRO A 15 -12.27 4.11 2.42
N PHE A 16 -12.32 2.80 2.14
CA PHE A 16 -13.01 2.28 0.97
C PHE A 16 -14.53 2.48 1.05
N VAL A 17 -15.11 2.19 2.22
CA VAL A 17 -16.55 2.38 2.46
C VAL A 17 -16.90 3.86 2.38
N ALA A 18 -16.07 4.75 2.92
CA ALA A 18 -16.34 6.18 2.95
C ALA A 18 -16.13 6.89 1.60
N ALA A 19 -15.24 6.38 0.75
CA ALA A 19 -14.91 6.98 -0.56
C ALA A 19 -16.13 7.34 -1.44
N PRO A 20 -17.14 6.45 -1.67
CA PRO A 20 -18.32 6.81 -2.44
C PRO A 20 -19.18 7.88 -1.76
N PHE A 21 -19.33 7.85 -0.44
CA PHE A 21 -20.12 8.85 0.29
C PHE A 21 -19.48 10.24 0.20
N VAL A 22 -18.15 10.31 0.34
CA VAL A 22 -17.40 11.56 0.16
C VAL A 22 -17.54 12.10 -1.26
N ALA A 23 -17.56 11.23 -2.27
CA ALA A 23 -17.84 11.66 -3.65
C ALA A 23 -19.25 12.25 -3.81
N LEU A 24 -20.25 11.73 -3.09
CA LEU A 24 -21.63 12.22 -3.14
C LEU A 24 -21.85 13.51 -2.34
N PHE A 25 -21.08 13.75 -1.26
CA PHE A 25 -21.22 14.94 -0.42
C PHE A 25 -20.94 16.26 -1.16
N VAL A 26 -20.14 16.22 -2.23
CA VAL A 26 -19.87 17.40 -3.07
C VAL A 26 -21.14 18.01 -3.68
N LYS A 27 -22.21 17.21 -3.84
CA LYS A 27 -23.51 17.70 -4.34
C LYS A 27 -24.20 18.67 -3.38
N LYS A 28 -23.86 18.60 -2.08
CA LYS A 28 -24.41 19.49 -1.04
C LYS A 28 -23.45 20.63 -0.74
N ASP A 29 -22.19 20.30 -0.43
CA ASP A 29 -21.17 21.28 -0.07
C ASP A 29 -19.76 20.70 -0.36
N ARG A 30 -18.89 21.52 -0.94
CA ARG A 30 -17.48 21.18 -1.18
C ARG A 30 -16.76 20.88 0.13
N LEU A 31 -17.04 21.65 1.18
CA LEU A 31 -16.40 21.48 2.49
C LEU A 31 -16.82 20.17 3.15
N ALA A 32 -18.04 19.69 2.92
CA ALA A 32 -18.50 18.40 3.44
C ALA A 32 -17.64 17.22 2.94
N SER A 33 -17.09 17.31 1.72
CA SER A 33 -16.17 16.29 1.19
C SER A 33 -14.83 16.29 1.93
N ALA A 34 -14.27 17.47 2.20
CA ALA A 34 -13.02 17.62 2.95
C ALA A 34 -13.18 17.15 4.40
N TRP A 35 -14.28 17.54 5.06
CA TRP A 35 -14.60 17.08 6.41
C TRP A 35 -14.81 15.58 6.45
N GLY A 36 -15.53 15.00 5.47
CA GLY A 36 -15.72 13.55 5.39
C GLY A 36 -14.40 12.79 5.31
N ALA A 37 -13.49 13.21 4.44
CA ALA A 37 -12.16 12.60 4.35
C ALA A 37 -11.33 12.79 5.63
N GLY A 38 -11.39 13.98 6.23
CA GLY A 38 -10.70 14.28 7.49
C GLY A 38 -11.20 13.43 8.66
N VAL A 39 -12.52 13.28 8.79
CA VAL A 39 -13.15 12.43 9.82
C VAL A 39 -12.72 10.98 9.64
N VAL A 40 -12.70 10.46 8.42
CA VAL A 40 -12.23 9.09 8.15
C VAL A 40 -10.78 8.91 8.59
N ALA A 41 -9.89 9.83 8.21
CA ALA A 41 -8.48 9.76 8.62
C ALA A 41 -8.31 9.83 10.14
N VAL A 42 -9.05 10.72 10.83
CA VAL A 42 -9.03 10.85 12.29
C VAL A 42 -9.59 9.60 12.97
N VAL A 43 -10.72 9.06 12.51
CA VAL A 43 -11.33 7.85 13.09
C VAL A 43 -10.41 6.65 12.93
N SER A 44 -9.82 6.45 11.74
CA SER A 44 -8.82 5.40 11.52
C SER A 44 -7.58 5.59 12.40
N LEU A 45 -7.12 6.83 12.60
CA LEU A 45 -5.98 7.14 13.46
C LEU A 45 -6.28 6.86 14.93
N VAL A 46 -7.44 7.28 15.44
CA VAL A 46 -7.87 7.00 16.81
C VAL A 46 -8.03 5.49 17.03
N ALA A 47 -8.62 4.77 16.07
CA ALA A 47 -8.72 3.32 16.11
C ALA A 47 -7.33 2.66 16.17
N LEU A 48 -6.39 3.09 15.33
CA LEU A 48 -5.01 2.59 15.36
C LEU A 48 -4.32 2.87 16.71
N LEU A 49 -4.43 4.09 17.23
CA LEU A 49 -3.83 4.48 18.51
C LEU A 49 -4.40 3.70 19.69
N SER A 50 -5.68 3.28 19.62
CA SER A 50 -6.30 2.49 20.68
C SER A 50 -5.65 1.11 20.86
N VAL A 51 -5.04 0.55 19.80
CA VAL A 51 -4.32 -0.74 19.82
C VAL A 51 -2.81 -0.62 19.69
N ALA A 52 -2.28 0.60 19.51
CA ALA A 52 -0.85 0.84 19.32
C ALA A 52 0.01 0.33 20.50
N LYS A 53 -0.50 0.38 21.74
CA LYS A 53 0.21 -0.11 22.93
C LYS A 53 0.56 -1.60 22.84
N ILE A 54 -0.23 -2.41 22.13
CA ILE A 54 0.02 -3.84 21.95
C ILE A 54 1.34 -4.03 21.20
N SER A 55 1.47 -3.33 20.06
CA SER A 55 2.65 -3.36 19.20
C SER A 55 3.88 -2.71 19.85
N LEU A 56 3.71 -1.58 20.55
CA LEU A 56 4.79 -0.93 21.30
C LEU A 56 5.32 -1.78 22.46
N GLY A 57 4.51 -2.68 23.02
CA GLY A 57 4.91 -3.65 24.02
C GLY A 57 5.65 -4.87 23.46
N GLY A 58 5.94 -4.91 22.15
CA GLY A 58 6.60 -6.03 21.48
C GLY A 58 5.67 -7.19 21.09
N ASN A 59 4.38 -7.08 21.39
CA ASN A 59 3.39 -8.09 21.01
C ASN A 59 2.83 -7.81 19.61
N MET A 60 2.26 -8.83 18.98
CA MET A 60 1.59 -8.71 17.68
C MET A 60 0.10 -8.95 17.83
N LEU A 61 -0.72 -8.11 17.20
CA LEU A 61 -2.15 -8.36 17.05
C LEU A 61 -2.40 -8.98 15.67
N ILE A 62 -3.00 -10.17 15.63
CA ILE A 62 -3.42 -10.83 14.39
C ILE A 62 -4.93 -11.05 14.45
N GLN A 63 -5.62 -10.74 13.35
CA GLN A 63 -7.06 -10.95 13.20
C GLN A 63 -7.35 -11.59 11.85
N THR A 64 -7.99 -12.76 11.86
CA THR A 64 -8.12 -13.63 10.69
C THR A 64 -9.54 -14.11 10.50
N TRP A 65 -10.01 -14.06 9.25
CA TRP A 65 -11.27 -14.62 8.77
C TRP A 65 -11.01 -15.44 7.53
N GLU A 66 -11.39 -16.71 7.57
CA GLU A 66 -11.27 -17.59 6.41
C GLU A 66 -12.20 -17.13 5.29
N TRP A 67 -11.70 -17.14 4.05
CA TRP A 67 -12.48 -16.76 2.87
C TRP A 67 -12.60 -17.92 1.88
N ILE A 68 -11.48 -18.41 1.34
CA ILE A 68 -11.43 -19.59 0.47
C ILE A 68 -10.29 -20.49 0.98
N PRO A 69 -10.56 -21.34 2.00
CA PRO A 69 -9.54 -22.17 2.64
C PRO A 69 -8.79 -23.09 1.66
N SER A 70 -9.49 -23.60 0.63
CA SER A 70 -8.90 -24.46 -0.40
C SER A 70 -7.80 -23.77 -1.23
N LEU A 71 -7.79 -22.44 -1.29
CA LEU A 71 -6.77 -21.64 -1.97
C LEU A 71 -5.81 -20.96 -0.99
N GLY A 72 -5.93 -21.24 0.32
CA GLY A 72 -5.18 -20.54 1.36
C GLY A 72 -5.51 -19.04 1.46
N LEU A 73 -6.67 -18.63 0.95
CA LEU A 73 -7.14 -17.24 0.99
C LEU A 73 -7.91 -17.00 2.28
N ALA A 74 -7.36 -16.11 3.10
CA ALA A 74 -8.00 -15.64 4.31
C ALA A 74 -7.81 -14.13 4.41
N PHE A 75 -8.87 -13.43 4.84
CA PHE A 75 -8.77 -12.03 5.23
C PHE A 75 -8.03 -11.97 6.56
N SER A 76 -6.73 -11.71 6.50
CA SER A 76 -5.85 -11.81 7.66
C SER A 76 -5.11 -10.48 7.80
N PHE A 77 -5.20 -9.88 8.98
CA PHE A 77 -4.57 -8.61 9.30
C PHE A 77 -3.61 -8.77 10.46
N ARG A 78 -2.47 -8.08 10.39
CA ARG A 78 -1.46 -8.03 11.45
C ARG A 78 -1.15 -6.59 11.82
N LEU A 79 -0.84 -6.38 13.09
CA LEU A 79 -0.25 -5.14 13.59
C LEU A 79 0.96 -5.49 14.47
N ASP A 80 2.15 -5.22 13.93
CA ASP A 80 3.43 -5.24 14.64
C ASP A 80 4.12 -3.88 14.56
N GLY A 81 5.36 -3.77 15.04
CA GLY A 81 6.08 -2.49 15.12
C GLY A 81 6.27 -1.83 13.75
N LEU A 82 6.61 -2.62 12.73
CA LEU A 82 6.78 -2.12 11.36
C LEU A 82 5.44 -1.67 10.75
N GLY A 83 4.38 -2.47 10.94
CA GLY A 83 3.03 -2.11 10.50
C GLY A 83 2.51 -0.84 11.16
N LEU A 84 2.73 -0.69 12.48
CA LEU A 84 2.33 0.49 13.23
C LEU A 84 3.04 1.75 12.72
N LEU A 85 4.36 1.70 12.52
CA LEU A 85 5.14 2.83 12.02
C LEU A 85 4.59 3.34 10.68
N PHE A 86 4.36 2.44 9.74
CA PHE A 86 3.86 2.81 8.42
C PHE A 86 2.38 3.24 8.45
N ALA A 87 1.54 2.58 9.25
CA ALA A 87 0.13 2.97 9.39
C ALA A 87 -0.01 4.38 10.00
N LEU A 88 0.83 4.72 10.99
CA LEU A 88 0.91 6.08 11.54
C LEU A 88 1.36 7.08 10.46
N LEU A 89 2.40 6.76 9.70
CA LEU A 89 2.89 7.63 8.63
C LEU A 89 1.80 7.88 7.58
N ILE A 90 1.09 6.84 7.14
CA ILE A 90 -0.02 6.92 6.17
C ILE A 90 -1.13 7.81 6.72
N LEU A 91 -1.60 7.58 7.95
CA LEU A 91 -2.74 8.32 8.51
C LEU A 91 -2.40 9.76 8.88
N VAL A 92 -1.23 10.01 9.49
CA VAL A 92 -0.82 11.36 9.91
C VAL A 92 -0.54 12.23 8.70
N ILE A 93 0.30 11.77 7.76
CA ILE A 93 0.56 12.55 6.54
C ILE A 93 -0.71 12.64 5.69
N GLY A 94 -1.51 11.59 5.62
CA GLY A 94 -2.79 11.60 4.91
C GLY A 94 -3.75 12.65 5.45
N LEU A 95 -3.85 12.79 6.78
CA LEU A 95 -4.65 13.83 7.41
C LEU A 95 -4.13 15.24 7.07
N LEU A 96 -2.82 15.47 7.14
CA LEU A 96 -2.22 16.75 6.75
C LEU A 96 -2.46 17.07 5.28
N VAL A 97 -2.37 16.08 4.40
CA VAL A 97 -2.66 16.22 2.96
C VAL A 97 -4.14 16.54 2.74
N VAL A 98 -5.06 15.93 3.49
CA VAL A 98 -6.48 16.28 3.42
C VAL A 98 -6.70 17.75 3.77
N VAL A 99 -6.08 18.24 4.84
CA VAL A 99 -6.17 19.65 5.25
C VAL A 99 -5.57 20.55 4.18
N TYR A 100 -4.40 20.22 3.64
CA TYR A 100 -3.73 21.01 2.59
C TYR A 100 -4.53 21.04 1.29
N ALA A 101 -5.06 19.90 0.84
CA ALA A 101 -5.82 19.78 -0.40
C ALA A 101 -7.07 20.66 -0.42
N ARG A 102 -7.68 20.92 0.75
CA ARG A 102 -8.83 21.84 0.88
C ARG A 102 -8.50 23.23 0.35
N TYR A 103 -7.29 23.73 0.64
CA TYR A 103 -6.85 25.07 0.24
C TYR A 103 -6.20 25.08 -1.15
N TYR A 104 -5.72 23.93 -1.62
CA TYR A 104 -5.02 23.81 -2.89
C TYR A 104 -5.96 23.57 -4.08
N ILE A 105 -6.97 22.71 -3.95
CA ILE A 105 -7.85 22.33 -5.07
C ILE A 105 -8.77 23.50 -5.46
N ASP A 106 -8.76 23.85 -6.75
CA ASP A 106 -9.51 24.99 -7.28
C ASP A 106 -11.03 24.82 -7.07
N LYS A 107 -11.74 25.93 -7.00
CA LYS A 107 -13.20 25.94 -6.80
C LYS A 107 -13.97 25.28 -7.96
N ASN A 108 -13.41 25.30 -9.16
CA ASN A 108 -14.01 24.69 -10.35
C ASN A 108 -13.75 23.18 -10.44
N ASP A 109 -12.76 22.67 -9.72
CA ASP A 109 -12.40 21.25 -9.70
C ASP A 109 -13.34 20.43 -8.81
N CYS A 110 -13.60 19.17 -9.17
CA CYS A 110 -14.48 18.29 -8.38
C CYS A 110 -13.74 17.74 -7.15
N MET A 111 -13.92 18.43 -6.01
CA MET A 111 -13.25 18.10 -4.74
C MET A 111 -13.71 16.75 -4.15
N GLY A 112 -14.99 16.37 -4.32
CA GLY A 112 -15.49 15.06 -3.88
C GLY A 112 -14.79 13.88 -4.59
N ARG A 113 -14.56 14.00 -5.90
CA ARG A 113 -13.80 13.01 -6.68
C ARG A 113 -12.36 12.90 -6.19
N PHE A 114 -11.71 14.04 -5.93
CA PHE A 114 -10.34 14.07 -5.41
C PHE A 114 -10.23 13.30 -4.09
N TYR A 115 -11.06 13.63 -3.10
CA TYR A 115 -11.01 12.98 -1.79
C TYR A 115 -11.44 11.52 -1.84
N SER A 116 -12.38 11.15 -2.71
CA SER A 116 -12.75 9.76 -2.94
C SER A 116 -11.53 8.94 -3.37
N TYR A 117 -10.78 9.41 -4.37
CA TYR A 117 -9.57 8.74 -4.84
C TYR A 117 -8.48 8.71 -3.77
N LEU A 118 -8.33 9.79 -3.00
CA LEU A 118 -7.37 9.88 -1.90
C LEU A 118 -7.70 8.84 -0.80
N LEU A 119 -8.97 8.64 -0.47
CA LEU A 119 -9.41 7.63 0.49
C LEU A 119 -9.22 6.21 -0.02
N LEU A 120 -9.52 5.93 -1.29
CA LEU A 120 -9.22 4.63 -1.91
C LEU A 120 -7.72 4.31 -1.81
N PHE A 121 -6.87 5.30 -2.10
CA PHE A 121 -5.43 5.14 -1.99
C PHE A 121 -4.97 4.95 -0.53
N MET A 122 -5.51 5.72 0.41
CA MET A 122 -5.24 5.58 1.85
C MET A 122 -5.59 4.17 2.36
N GLY A 123 -6.80 3.69 2.06
CA GLY A 123 -7.23 2.33 2.42
C GLY A 123 -6.34 1.26 1.81
N SER A 124 -5.93 1.44 0.55
CA SER A 124 -5.04 0.51 -0.15
C SER A 124 -3.66 0.44 0.51
N MET A 125 -3.07 1.59 0.86
CA MET A 125 -1.79 1.63 1.59
C MET A 125 -1.89 1.03 2.99
N LEU A 126 -2.99 1.29 3.72
CA LEU A 126 -3.24 0.64 5.01
C LEU A 126 -3.38 -0.88 4.85
N GLY A 127 -4.05 -1.32 3.80
CA GLY A 127 -4.19 -2.73 3.45
C GLY A 127 -2.85 -3.40 3.20
N ILE A 128 -1.93 -2.77 2.47
CA ILE A 128 -0.56 -3.31 2.29
C ILE A 128 0.12 -3.52 3.64
N VAL A 129 0.10 -2.49 4.51
CA VAL A 129 0.95 -2.49 5.70
C VAL A 129 0.39 -3.32 6.86
N LEU A 130 -0.92 -3.52 6.87
CA LEU A 130 -1.64 -4.31 7.88
C LEU A 130 -2.02 -5.71 7.39
N SER A 131 -1.62 -6.14 6.20
CA SER A 131 -1.90 -7.50 5.71
C SER A 131 -1.02 -8.54 6.41
N GLU A 132 -1.65 -9.62 6.88
CA GLU A 132 -0.98 -10.83 7.35
C GLU A 132 -0.85 -11.88 6.24
N ASN A 133 -1.78 -11.91 5.28
CA ASN A 133 -1.70 -12.80 4.13
C ASN A 133 -1.01 -12.12 2.94
N ILE A 134 -0.02 -12.77 2.31
CA ILE A 134 0.76 -12.18 1.21
C ILE A 134 -0.08 -11.98 -0.06
N LEU A 135 -1.06 -12.83 -0.34
CA LEU A 135 -1.96 -12.65 -1.49
C LEU A 135 -2.89 -11.46 -1.27
N GLN A 136 -3.40 -11.29 -0.05
CA GLN A 136 -4.15 -10.10 0.35
C GLN A 136 -3.30 -8.82 0.18
N LEU A 137 -2.02 -8.87 0.59
CA LEU A 137 -1.09 -7.76 0.38
C LEU A 137 -0.98 -7.39 -1.10
N VAL A 138 -0.87 -8.39 -1.99
CA VAL A 138 -0.80 -8.18 -3.44
C VAL A 138 -2.11 -7.59 -4.01
N ILE A 139 -3.26 -7.97 -3.49
CA ILE A 139 -4.54 -7.33 -3.87
C ILE A 139 -4.49 -5.83 -3.54
N PHE A 140 -4.10 -5.48 -2.30
CA PHE A 140 -3.96 -4.07 -1.92
C PHE A 140 -2.84 -3.35 -2.69
N TRP A 141 -1.79 -4.08 -3.07
CA TRP A 141 -0.73 -3.58 -3.95
C TRP A 141 -1.28 -3.10 -5.28
N GLU A 142 -2.14 -3.88 -5.94
CA GLU A 142 -2.78 -3.47 -7.18
C GLU A 142 -3.80 -2.35 -6.97
N LEU A 143 -4.55 -2.37 -5.86
CA LEU A 143 -5.46 -1.27 -5.53
C LEU A 143 -4.71 0.06 -5.35
N THR A 144 -3.48 0.05 -4.84
CA THR A 144 -2.63 1.26 -4.84
C THR A 144 -2.22 1.68 -6.25
N SER A 145 -1.92 0.75 -7.16
CA SER A 145 -1.63 1.08 -8.58
C SER A 145 -2.83 1.77 -9.22
N LEU A 146 -4.03 1.19 -9.07
CA LEU A 146 -5.27 1.70 -9.65
C LEU A 146 -5.68 3.06 -9.06
N SER A 147 -5.64 3.21 -7.73
CA SER A 147 -5.97 4.48 -7.08
C SER A 147 -4.94 5.58 -7.39
N SER A 148 -3.65 5.24 -7.51
CA SER A 148 -2.62 6.19 -7.94
C SER A 148 -2.83 6.65 -9.39
N PHE A 149 -3.20 5.74 -10.29
CA PHE A 149 -3.54 6.08 -11.67
C PHE A 149 -4.68 7.12 -11.73
N LEU A 150 -5.74 6.93 -10.92
CA LEU A 150 -6.86 7.87 -10.84
C LEU A 150 -6.46 9.23 -10.27
N LEU A 151 -5.51 9.26 -9.32
CA LEU A 151 -5.00 10.49 -8.73
C LEU A 151 -4.03 11.25 -9.66
N ILE A 152 -3.14 10.55 -10.36
CA ILE A 152 -2.21 11.16 -11.33
C ILE A 152 -3.00 11.74 -12.50
N SER A 153 -4.00 11.01 -12.99
CA SER A 153 -4.88 11.47 -14.08
C SER A 153 -6.05 12.35 -13.61
N TYR A 154 -5.97 12.98 -12.42
CA TYR A 154 -7.08 13.77 -11.87
C TYR A 154 -7.58 14.86 -12.82
N TRP A 155 -6.65 15.60 -13.44
CA TRP A 155 -6.95 16.55 -14.51
C TRP A 155 -6.91 15.85 -15.87
N GLN A 156 -7.97 15.09 -16.16
CA GLN A 156 -8.11 14.25 -17.36
C GLN A 156 -7.97 15.02 -18.70
N HIS A 157 -8.17 16.34 -18.68
CA HIS A 157 -8.01 17.21 -19.85
C HIS A 157 -6.54 17.49 -20.20
N LYS A 158 -5.60 17.28 -19.27
CA LYS A 158 -4.16 17.47 -19.50
C LYS A 158 -3.56 16.19 -20.07
N GLU A 159 -2.99 16.28 -21.25
CA GLU A 159 -2.34 15.14 -21.93
C GLU A 159 -1.22 14.53 -21.10
N GLU A 160 -0.33 15.36 -20.57
CA GLU A 160 0.79 14.96 -19.70
C GLU A 160 0.32 14.10 -18.51
N GLY A 161 -0.79 14.49 -17.86
CA GLY A 161 -1.36 13.73 -16.74
C GLY A 161 -1.91 12.37 -17.15
N ARG A 162 -2.53 12.25 -18.33
CA ARG A 162 -3.02 10.97 -18.85
C ARG A 162 -1.86 10.04 -19.22
N GLU A 163 -0.83 10.57 -19.87
CA GLU A 163 0.34 9.79 -20.30
C GLU A 163 1.18 9.34 -19.10
N GLY A 164 1.46 10.26 -18.18
CA GLY A 164 2.15 9.94 -16.93
C GLY A 164 1.41 8.88 -16.12
N ALA A 165 0.08 8.99 -15.99
CA ALA A 165 -0.73 7.97 -15.29
C ALA A 165 -0.66 6.60 -15.99
N LYS A 166 -0.83 6.55 -17.32
CA LYS A 166 -0.75 5.30 -18.09
C LYS A 166 0.62 4.63 -17.94
N MET A 167 1.70 5.41 -18.04
CA MET A 167 3.05 4.89 -17.86
C MET A 167 3.28 4.38 -16.43
N ALA A 168 2.88 5.13 -15.42
CA ALA A 168 2.99 4.72 -14.02
C ALA A 168 2.23 3.41 -13.77
N LEU A 169 0.99 3.29 -14.27
CA LEU A 169 0.20 2.06 -14.15
C LEU A 169 0.84 0.89 -14.89
N ALA A 170 1.36 1.10 -16.11
CA ALA A 170 2.00 0.04 -16.88
C ALA A 170 3.23 -0.54 -16.17
N ILE A 171 4.11 0.32 -15.64
CA ILE A 171 5.34 -0.12 -14.96
C ILE A 171 5.02 -0.76 -13.61
N THR A 172 4.24 -0.06 -12.77
CA THR A 172 3.95 -0.54 -11.41
C THR A 172 3.00 -1.73 -11.42
N GLY A 173 2.10 -1.82 -12.40
CA GLY A 173 1.25 -2.98 -12.64
C GLY A 173 2.03 -4.18 -13.19
N ALA A 174 2.97 -3.98 -14.11
CA ALA A 174 3.84 -5.07 -14.57
C ALA A 174 4.68 -5.66 -13.43
N GLY A 175 5.25 -4.81 -12.58
CA GLY A 175 5.96 -5.28 -11.39
C GLY A 175 5.04 -5.91 -10.35
N GLY A 176 3.82 -5.41 -10.19
CA GLY A 176 2.82 -6.02 -9.33
C GLY A 176 2.35 -7.40 -9.81
N LEU A 177 2.24 -7.62 -11.13
CA LEU A 177 2.05 -8.95 -11.71
C LEU A 177 3.24 -9.88 -11.44
N ALA A 178 4.47 -9.38 -11.53
CA ALA A 178 5.65 -10.16 -11.13
C ALA A 178 5.58 -10.53 -9.64
N LEU A 179 5.15 -9.59 -8.79
CA LEU A 179 4.96 -9.83 -7.36
C LEU A 179 3.92 -10.91 -7.07
N VAL A 180 2.83 -11.00 -7.84
CA VAL A 180 1.88 -12.14 -7.75
C VAL A 180 2.62 -13.47 -7.93
N GLY A 181 3.44 -13.58 -8.99
CA GLY A 181 4.23 -14.78 -9.25
C GLY A 181 5.19 -15.10 -8.10
N GLY A 182 5.89 -14.09 -7.58
CA GLY A 182 6.78 -14.23 -6.43
C GLY A 182 6.05 -14.72 -5.17
N ALA A 183 4.88 -14.15 -4.87
CA ALA A 183 4.05 -14.52 -3.72
C ALA A 183 3.49 -15.95 -3.84
N LEU A 184 3.08 -16.37 -5.04
CA LEU A 184 2.60 -17.73 -5.30
C LEU A 184 3.71 -18.76 -5.12
N LEU A 185 4.91 -18.51 -5.68
CA LEU A 185 6.05 -19.40 -5.50
C LEU A 185 6.50 -19.46 -4.03
N LEU A 186 6.52 -18.32 -3.34
CA LEU A 186 6.88 -18.26 -1.92
C LEU A 186 5.92 -19.07 -1.06
N GLY A 187 4.61 -18.91 -1.27
CA GLY A 187 3.60 -19.69 -0.57
C GLY A 187 3.63 -21.18 -0.93
N HIS A 188 4.00 -21.54 -2.17
CA HIS A 188 4.20 -22.92 -2.57
C HIS A 188 5.37 -23.59 -1.82
N ILE A 189 6.50 -22.89 -1.64
CA ILE A 189 7.66 -23.41 -0.89
C ILE A 189 7.31 -23.63 0.59
N VAL A 190 6.61 -22.66 1.20
CA VAL A 190 6.28 -22.68 2.64
C VAL A 190 5.06 -23.55 2.94
N GLY A 191 4.16 -23.76 1.96
CA GLY A 191 2.87 -24.42 2.15
C GLY A 191 1.79 -23.53 2.77
N SER A 192 2.05 -22.22 2.91
CA SER A 192 1.13 -21.23 3.48
C SER A 192 1.36 -19.84 2.88
N TYR A 193 0.29 -19.05 2.79
CA TYR A 193 0.34 -17.65 2.36
C TYR A 193 0.34 -16.66 3.53
N GLN A 194 0.36 -17.14 4.78
CA GLN A 194 0.46 -16.26 5.95
C GLN A 194 1.90 -15.81 6.16
N LEU A 195 2.08 -14.52 6.44
CA LEU A 195 3.40 -13.93 6.67
C LEU A 195 4.07 -14.52 7.90
N THR A 196 3.34 -14.87 8.95
CA THR A 196 3.89 -15.55 10.12
C THR A 196 4.62 -16.82 9.73
N ASP A 197 4.02 -17.65 8.86
CA ASP A 197 4.65 -18.88 8.38
C ASP A 197 5.82 -18.59 7.45
N ILE A 198 5.65 -17.66 6.50
CA ILE A 198 6.70 -17.27 5.55
C ILE A 198 7.95 -16.76 6.29
N LEU A 199 7.76 -15.90 7.29
CA LEU A 199 8.86 -15.29 8.05
C LEU A 199 9.57 -16.29 8.97
N ALA A 200 8.89 -17.37 9.37
CA ALA A 200 9.47 -18.44 10.18
C ALA A 200 10.26 -19.48 9.36
N ASN A 201 9.99 -19.60 8.05
CA ASN A 201 10.50 -20.67 7.20
C ASN A 201 11.68 -20.26 6.29
N ARG A 202 12.58 -19.41 6.78
CA ARG A 202 13.74 -18.90 6.02
C ARG A 202 14.57 -20.02 5.38
N GLU A 203 14.94 -21.04 6.15
CA GLU A 203 15.82 -22.11 5.66
C GLU A 203 15.21 -22.90 4.50
N ALA A 204 13.91 -23.17 4.55
CA ALA A 204 13.20 -23.82 3.45
C ALA A 204 13.19 -22.94 2.18
N ILE A 205 13.03 -21.63 2.36
CA ILE A 205 12.99 -20.66 1.25
C ILE A 205 14.35 -20.54 0.56
N ILE A 206 15.43 -20.30 1.32
CA ILE A 206 16.78 -20.08 0.75
C ILE A 206 17.37 -21.33 0.11
N ASN A 207 17.02 -22.52 0.61
CA ASN A 207 17.53 -23.80 0.08
C ASN A 207 16.65 -24.36 -1.05
N SER A 208 15.52 -23.72 -1.36
CA SER A 208 14.64 -24.16 -2.43
C SER A 208 15.26 -23.88 -3.81
N PRO A 209 15.11 -24.79 -4.79
CA PRO A 209 15.50 -24.52 -6.18
C PRO A 209 14.72 -23.33 -6.79
N LEU A 210 13.60 -22.94 -6.18
CA LEU A 210 12.76 -21.81 -6.61
C LEU A 210 13.16 -20.48 -5.95
N TYR A 211 14.21 -20.44 -5.12
CA TYR A 211 14.62 -19.23 -4.42
C TYR A 211 14.96 -18.06 -5.36
N THR A 212 15.78 -18.32 -6.38
CA THR A 212 16.18 -17.31 -7.38
C THR A 212 14.98 -16.68 -8.09
N PRO A 213 14.06 -17.45 -8.70
CA PRO A 213 12.88 -16.84 -9.33
C PRO A 213 11.99 -16.11 -8.32
N VAL A 214 11.83 -16.60 -7.08
CA VAL A 214 11.10 -15.88 -6.02
C VAL A 214 11.70 -14.50 -5.77
N ILE A 215 13.01 -14.42 -5.55
CA ILE A 215 13.70 -13.14 -5.32
C ILE A 215 13.52 -12.20 -6.50
N LEU A 216 13.77 -12.67 -7.72
CA LEU A 216 13.70 -11.81 -8.89
C LEU A 216 12.29 -11.25 -9.08
N LEU A 217 11.25 -12.07 -8.92
CA LEU A 217 9.86 -11.67 -9.07
C LEU A 217 9.41 -10.68 -7.97
N ILE A 218 9.79 -10.93 -6.72
CA ILE A 218 9.50 -10.01 -5.60
C ILE A 218 10.24 -8.69 -5.78
N LEU A 219 11.53 -8.72 -6.14
CA LEU A 219 12.34 -7.52 -6.35
C LEU A 219 11.86 -6.71 -7.56
N LEU A 220 11.37 -7.34 -8.63
CA LEU A 220 10.71 -6.62 -9.73
C LEU A 220 9.51 -5.82 -9.24
N GLY A 221 8.67 -6.41 -8.38
CA GLY A 221 7.58 -5.70 -7.72
C GLY A 221 8.09 -4.53 -6.87
N VAL A 222 9.04 -4.78 -5.98
CA VAL A 222 9.63 -3.75 -5.10
C VAL A 222 10.24 -2.60 -5.89
N PHE A 223 11.10 -2.89 -6.88
CA PHE A 223 11.86 -1.88 -7.62
C PHE A 223 10.99 -1.02 -8.52
N THR A 224 9.99 -1.61 -9.18
CA THR A 224 9.04 -0.84 -10.01
C THR A 224 8.23 0.14 -9.16
N LYS A 225 7.71 -0.27 -8.00
CA LYS A 225 6.88 0.57 -7.12
C LYS A 225 7.69 1.62 -6.36
N SER A 226 8.92 1.31 -5.98
CA SER A 226 9.85 2.24 -5.32
C SER A 226 10.70 3.06 -6.29
N ALA A 227 10.35 3.05 -7.59
CA ALA A 227 11.03 3.83 -8.63
C ALA A 227 12.56 3.67 -8.59
N GLN A 228 13.03 2.43 -8.44
CA GLN A 228 14.46 2.09 -8.48
C GLN A 228 14.92 1.91 -9.93
N PHE A 229 16.21 2.04 -10.19
CA PHE A 229 16.80 1.72 -11.49
C PHE A 229 16.50 0.27 -11.92
N PRO A 230 16.13 0.02 -13.18
CA PRO A 230 15.96 0.96 -14.31
C PRO A 230 14.53 1.55 -14.44
N PHE A 231 13.65 1.33 -13.47
CA PHE A 231 12.22 1.65 -13.51
C PHE A 231 11.85 3.03 -12.92
N HIS A 232 12.83 3.90 -12.63
CA HIS A 232 12.59 5.19 -11.96
C HIS A 232 11.80 6.20 -12.80
N PHE A 233 11.78 6.03 -14.12
CA PHE A 233 11.32 7.04 -15.08
C PHE A 233 9.81 7.33 -15.03
N TRP A 234 8.95 6.48 -14.48
CA TRP A 234 7.54 6.87 -14.31
C TRP A 234 7.35 7.97 -13.26
N LEU A 235 8.23 8.05 -12.26
CA LEU A 235 8.05 8.94 -11.11
C LEU A 235 8.14 10.42 -11.50
N PRO A 236 9.12 10.88 -12.31
CA PRO A 236 9.13 12.26 -12.81
C PRO A 236 7.87 12.62 -13.62
N HIS A 237 7.37 11.71 -14.45
CA HIS A 237 6.16 11.96 -15.24
C HIS A 237 4.87 11.95 -14.40
N ALA A 238 4.87 11.24 -13.26
CA ALA A 238 3.77 11.25 -12.31
C ALA A 238 3.61 12.61 -11.59
N MET A 239 4.61 13.50 -11.67
CA MET A 239 4.55 14.85 -11.08
C MET A 239 3.55 15.79 -11.76
N ALA A 240 2.91 15.36 -12.85
CA ALA A 240 1.75 16.04 -13.44
C ALA A 240 0.50 16.02 -12.51
N ALA A 241 0.50 15.15 -11.48
CA ALA A 241 -0.53 15.09 -10.48
C ALA A 241 -0.65 16.40 -9.66
N PRO A 242 -1.80 16.67 -9.01
CA PRO A 242 -1.91 17.78 -8.06
C PRO A 242 -0.87 17.67 -6.93
N THR A 243 -0.28 18.78 -6.50
CA THR A 243 0.77 18.78 -5.45
C THR A 243 0.40 18.02 -4.16
N PRO A 244 -0.85 18.04 -3.64
CA PRO A 244 -1.22 17.22 -2.49
C PRO A 244 -1.07 15.71 -2.77
N VAL A 245 -1.33 15.26 -4.00
CA VAL A 245 -1.09 13.87 -4.43
C VAL A 245 0.39 13.57 -4.41
N SER A 246 1.21 14.43 -5.00
CA SER A 246 2.66 14.21 -5.03
C SER A 246 3.27 14.15 -3.64
N ALA A 247 2.84 15.03 -2.72
CA ALA A 247 3.25 15.00 -1.33
C ALA A 247 2.87 13.69 -0.62
N TYR A 248 1.69 13.14 -0.91
CA TYR A 248 1.25 11.91 -0.27
C TYR A 248 1.87 10.66 -0.89
N LEU A 249 1.74 10.49 -2.20
CA LEU A 249 2.17 9.29 -2.94
C LEU A 249 3.68 9.21 -3.04
N HIS A 250 4.33 10.29 -3.47
CA HIS A 250 5.74 10.28 -3.84
C HIS A 250 6.66 10.62 -2.67
N SER A 251 6.17 11.33 -1.65
CA SER A 251 7.00 11.62 -0.47
C SER A 251 6.72 10.69 0.70
N ALA A 252 5.50 10.20 0.91
CA ALA A 252 5.16 9.50 2.14
C ALA A 252 4.79 8.01 1.96
N THR A 253 4.11 7.63 0.89
CA THR A 253 3.39 6.33 0.90
C THR A 253 3.75 5.39 -0.24
N MET A 254 3.33 5.68 -1.47
CA MET A 254 3.43 4.75 -2.61
C MET A 254 4.86 4.27 -2.86
N VAL A 255 5.82 5.20 -2.95
CA VAL A 255 7.23 4.85 -3.21
C VAL A 255 7.87 4.10 -2.04
N LYS A 256 7.28 4.19 -0.83
CA LYS A 256 7.74 3.43 0.34
C LYS A 256 7.08 2.06 0.46
N ALA A 257 6.09 1.72 -0.37
CA ALA A 257 5.46 0.40 -0.35
C ALA A 257 6.46 -0.73 -0.68
N GLY A 258 7.34 -0.52 -1.65
CA GLY A 258 8.41 -1.47 -1.96
C GLY A 258 9.42 -1.58 -0.81
N ILE A 259 9.81 -0.46 -0.20
CA ILE A 259 10.70 -0.47 0.98
C ILE A 259 10.05 -1.20 2.17
N PHE A 260 8.75 -0.97 2.41
CA PHE A 260 8.00 -1.70 3.42
C PHE A 260 8.01 -3.20 3.15
N LEU A 261 7.71 -3.63 1.92
CA LEU A 261 7.68 -5.04 1.56
C LEU A 261 9.07 -5.70 1.68
N LEU A 262 10.12 -4.98 1.27
CA LEU A 262 11.50 -5.42 1.40
C LEU A 262 11.88 -5.61 2.88
N ALA A 263 11.54 -4.64 3.74
CA ALA A 263 11.76 -4.73 5.18
C ALA A 263 10.91 -5.83 5.83
N ARG A 264 9.67 -6.01 5.37
CA ARG A 264 8.73 -7.03 5.84
C ARG A 264 9.26 -8.43 5.58
N LEU A 265 9.76 -8.69 4.36
CA LEU A 265 10.26 -10.00 3.94
C LEU A 265 11.75 -10.20 4.24
N PHE A 266 12.43 -9.19 4.80
CA PHE A 266 13.85 -9.26 5.15
C PHE A 266 14.20 -10.52 5.98
N PRO A 267 13.44 -10.90 7.02
CA PRO A 267 13.76 -12.12 7.79
C PRO A 267 13.72 -13.41 6.96
N ALA A 268 12.91 -13.46 5.89
CA ALA A 268 12.73 -14.64 5.05
C ALA A 268 13.67 -14.70 3.84
N LEU A 269 14.01 -13.55 3.25
CA LEU A 269 14.67 -13.47 1.93
C LEU A 269 16.10 -12.90 1.96
N SER A 270 16.54 -12.30 3.07
CA SER A 270 17.85 -11.65 3.12
C SER A 270 19.00 -12.64 3.39
N GLY A 271 20.25 -12.13 3.31
CA GLY A 271 21.46 -12.85 3.74
C GLY A 271 22.04 -13.82 2.71
N THR A 272 21.70 -13.64 1.43
CA THR A 272 22.34 -14.34 0.31
C THR A 272 23.02 -13.35 -0.63
N ASP A 273 24.01 -13.80 -1.38
CA ASP A 273 24.76 -12.96 -2.32
C ASP A 273 23.85 -12.36 -3.39
N ILE A 274 22.89 -13.13 -3.90
CA ILE A 274 21.93 -12.65 -4.90
C ILE A 274 21.04 -11.52 -4.35
N TRP A 275 20.58 -11.64 -3.10
CA TRP A 275 19.78 -10.59 -2.45
C TRP A 275 20.60 -9.32 -2.27
N MET A 276 21.81 -9.44 -1.73
CA MET A 276 22.71 -8.31 -1.52
C MET A 276 23.06 -7.63 -2.84
N PHE A 277 23.42 -8.39 -3.86
CA PHE A 277 23.80 -7.87 -5.17
C PHE A 277 22.68 -7.02 -5.78
N PHE A 278 21.44 -7.53 -5.84
CA PHE A 278 20.34 -6.79 -6.45
C PHE A 278 19.86 -5.62 -5.59
N VAL A 279 19.71 -5.80 -4.27
CA VAL A 279 19.19 -4.74 -3.39
C VAL A 279 20.19 -3.59 -3.26
N ILE A 280 21.47 -3.90 -2.97
CA ILE A 280 22.51 -2.89 -2.83
C ILE A 280 22.84 -2.31 -4.20
N GLY A 281 22.97 -3.14 -5.24
CA GLY A 281 23.30 -2.69 -6.59
C GLY A 281 22.25 -1.73 -7.15
N ALA A 282 20.96 -2.06 -7.07
CA ALA A 282 19.89 -1.17 -7.49
C ALA A 282 19.87 0.12 -6.65
N GLY A 283 20.03 0.00 -5.33
CA GLY A 283 20.01 1.14 -4.42
C GLY A 283 21.18 2.11 -4.58
N LEU A 284 22.39 1.62 -4.90
CA LEU A 284 23.56 2.49 -5.17
C LEU A 284 23.51 3.13 -6.56
N THR A 285 22.81 2.51 -7.51
CA THR A 285 22.71 3.01 -8.88
C THR A 285 21.63 4.09 -9.05
N THR A 286 20.62 4.07 -8.18
CA THR A 286 19.46 4.98 -8.21
C THR A 286 19.73 6.25 -7.42
#